data_AF-A0A2E4B9Z9-F1
#
_entry.id   AF-A0A2E4B9Z9-F1
#
_cell.length_a   1.000
_cell.length_b   1.000
_cell.length_c   1.000
_cell.angle_alpha   90.00
_cell.angle_beta   90.00
_cell.angle_gamma   90.00
#
_symmetry.space_group_name_H-M   'P 1'
#
loop_
_entity.id
_entity.type
_entity.pdbx_description
1 polymer ?
#
loop_
_entity_poly.entity_id
_entity_poly.type
_entity_poly.pdbx_seq_one_letter_code
_entity_poly.pdbx_strand_id
1 'polypeptide(L)'
;MTARYFYRDCLESNWYMFKFRYKGLLFRTAEHALMHEKAVLMGDSRAAAKILKAQRPLQAKKLGRKVEPFDQALWDAHCDKIMEDILVAKFTFSQRMREYLLGERGPFYEASPKDKIWGIGISVEEAEAGAPHNGENKLGKALDRARARLLTIVAREEQVMQAIGVLEPEAPQA
;
A
#
# COMPACT_ATOMS: atom_id res chain seq x y z
N MET A 1 -15.23 10.92 11.82
CA MET A 1 -14.93 10.48 10.43
C MET A 1 -15.18 8.99 10.36
N THR A 2 -15.89 8.51 9.34
CA THR A 2 -16.27 7.08 9.22
C THR A 2 -15.06 6.26 8.75
N ALA A 3 -14.81 5.13 9.41
CA ALA A 3 -13.78 4.18 9.02
C ALA A 3 -14.04 3.62 7.62
N ARG A 4 -12.98 3.32 6.87
CA ARG A 4 -13.06 2.70 5.54
C ARG A 4 -12.72 1.22 5.63
N TYR A 5 -13.74 0.37 5.62
CA TYR A 5 -13.60 -1.09 5.50
C TYR A 5 -13.54 -1.49 4.02
N PHE A 6 -12.56 -2.31 3.65
CA PHE A 6 -12.34 -2.67 2.25
C PHE A 6 -11.81 -4.10 2.09
N TYR A 7 -12.05 -4.72 0.93
CA TYR A 7 -11.57 -6.07 0.64
C TYR A 7 -11.40 -6.34 -0.87
N ARG A 8 -10.22 -6.83 -1.26
CA ARG A 8 -9.81 -7.33 -2.60
C ARG A 8 -9.99 -6.42 -3.83
N ASP A 9 -11.19 -5.98 -4.16
CA ASP A 9 -11.57 -5.42 -5.47
C ASP A 9 -11.75 -3.90 -5.44
N CYS A 10 -10.84 -3.21 -4.76
CA CYS A 10 -10.90 -1.78 -4.48
C CYS A 10 -9.51 -1.13 -4.52
N LEU A 11 -9.43 0.19 -4.64
CA LEU A 11 -8.17 0.90 -4.88
C LEU A 11 -7.17 0.77 -3.74
N GLU A 12 -7.62 0.51 -2.52
CA GLU A 12 -6.85 0.34 -1.30
C GLU A 12 -6.14 -1.02 -1.26
N SER A 13 -6.80 -2.05 -1.79
CA SER A 13 -6.31 -3.42 -1.80
C SER A 13 -4.96 -3.55 -2.50
N ASN A 14 -4.05 -4.32 -1.88
CA ASN A 14 -2.77 -4.69 -2.49
C ASN A 14 -2.92 -5.68 -3.66
N TRP A 15 -4.11 -6.24 -3.85
CA TRP A 15 -4.45 -7.16 -4.94
C TRP A 15 -5.09 -6.46 -6.13
N TYR A 16 -5.48 -5.19 -5.99
CA TYR A 16 -6.06 -4.42 -7.08
C TYR A 16 -5.09 -4.30 -8.27
N MET A 17 -5.61 -4.59 -9.46
CA MET A 17 -4.85 -4.62 -10.72
C MET A 17 -4.63 -3.19 -11.24
N PHE A 18 -3.62 -2.53 -10.69
CA PHE A 18 -3.17 -1.22 -11.12
C PHE A 18 -1.65 -1.25 -11.33
N LYS A 19 -1.20 -0.99 -12.55
CA LYS A 19 0.23 -0.96 -12.86
C LYS A 19 0.84 0.35 -12.36
N PHE A 20 1.94 0.25 -11.61
CA PHE A 20 2.69 1.42 -11.13
C PHE A 20 4.18 1.12 -11.07
N ARG A 21 5.00 2.18 -11.05
CA ARG A 21 6.45 2.06 -10.90
C ARG A 21 6.87 2.16 -9.44
N TYR A 22 7.79 1.29 -9.03
CA TYR A 22 8.42 1.31 -7.71
C TYR A 22 9.89 0.90 -7.85
N LYS A 23 10.82 1.70 -7.31
CA LYS A 23 12.28 1.50 -7.45
C LYS A 23 12.72 1.20 -8.90
N GLY A 24 12.16 1.94 -9.86
CA GLY A 24 12.45 1.79 -11.30
C GLY A 24 11.74 0.62 -12.02
N LEU A 25 11.15 -0.33 -11.30
CA LEU A 25 10.47 -1.49 -11.86
C LEU A 25 8.96 -1.26 -11.98
N LEU A 26 8.33 -1.86 -13.00
CA LEU A 26 6.88 -1.80 -13.20
C LEU A 26 6.22 -3.04 -12.60
N PHE A 27 5.33 -2.84 -11.63
CA PHE A 27 4.58 -3.91 -10.97
C PHE A 27 3.10 -3.88 -11.36
N ARG A 28 2.44 -5.05 -11.37
CA ARG A 28 1.00 -5.19 -11.70
C ARG A 28 0.08 -4.87 -10.53
N THR A 29 0.55 -5.10 -9.30
CA THR A 29 -0.17 -4.84 -8.06
C THR A 29 0.86 -4.59 -6.93
N ALA A 30 0.41 -4.05 -5.79
CA ALA A 30 1.27 -3.88 -4.63
C ALA A 30 1.73 -5.23 -4.05
N GLU A 31 0.93 -6.29 -4.16
CA GLU A 31 1.34 -7.66 -3.80
C GLU A 31 2.55 -8.15 -4.61
N HIS A 32 2.64 -7.82 -5.90
CA HIS A 32 3.83 -8.18 -6.70
C HIS A 32 5.07 -7.47 -6.18
N ALA A 33 4.96 -6.17 -5.89
CA ALA A 33 6.06 -5.39 -5.34
C ALA A 33 6.46 -5.91 -3.96
N LEU A 34 5.50 -6.22 -3.07
CA LEU A 34 5.78 -6.71 -1.72
C LEU A 34 6.53 -8.04 -1.74
N MET A 35 6.07 -8.99 -2.55
CA MET A 35 6.72 -10.30 -2.67
C MET A 35 8.08 -10.18 -3.36
N HIS A 36 8.24 -9.26 -4.31
CA HIS A 36 9.53 -8.97 -4.93
C HIS A 36 10.53 -8.41 -3.92
N GLU A 37 10.13 -7.40 -3.14
CA GLU A 37 10.97 -6.84 -2.08
C GLU A 37 11.30 -7.86 -1.00
N LYS A 38 10.36 -8.75 -0.66
CA LYS A 38 10.64 -9.90 0.21
C LYS A 38 11.78 -10.76 -0.36
N ALA A 39 11.71 -11.11 -1.65
CA ALA A 39 12.75 -11.91 -2.29
C ALA A 39 14.10 -11.18 -2.33
N VAL A 40 14.10 -9.88 -2.65
CA VAL A 40 15.31 -9.04 -2.66
C VAL A 40 15.93 -8.95 -1.26
N LEU A 41 15.12 -8.73 -0.23
CA LEU A 41 15.58 -8.65 1.16
C LEU A 41 16.29 -9.93 1.62
N MET A 42 15.85 -11.09 1.11
CA MET A 42 16.45 -12.39 1.41
C MET A 42 17.59 -12.80 0.46
N GLY A 43 17.94 -11.96 -0.52
CA GLY A 43 18.95 -12.30 -1.53
C GLY A 43 18.48 -13.32 -2.59
N ASP A 44 17.20 -13.68 -2.65
CA ASP A 44 16.64 -14.63 -3.62
C ASP A 44 16.29 -13.93 -4.95
N SER A 45 17.34 -13.60 -5.71
CA SER A 45 17.22 -12.96 -7.02
C SER A 45 16.38 -13.77 -8.03
N ARG A 46 16.38 -15.11 -7.91
CA ARG A 46 15.63 -16.00 -8.78
C ARG A 46 14.13 -15.90 -8.50
N ALA A 47 13.71 -15.88 -7.25
CA ALA A 47 12.31 -15.64 -6.88
C ALA A 47 11.87 -14.23 -7.27
N ALA A 48 12.70 -13.21 -7.02
CA ALA A 48 12.41 -11.83 -7.41
C ALA A 48 12.08 -11.72 -8.92
N ALA A 49 12.94 -12.30 -9.77
CA ALA A 49 12.72 -12.30 -11.23
C ALA A 49 11.44 -13.06 -11.65
N LYS A 50 11.09 -14.16 -10.97
CA LYS A 50 9.84 -14.90 -11.23
C LYS A 50 8.60 -14.10 -10.80
N ILE A 51 8.67 -13.43 -9.65
CA ILE A 51 7.57 -12.62 -9.11
C ILE A 51 7.26 -11.44 -10.03
N LEU A 52 8.29 -10.77 -10.55
CA LEU A 52 8.12 -9.67 -11.50
C LEU A 52 7.39 -10.10 -12.79
N LYS A 53 7.57 -11.36 -13.21
CA LYS A 53 6.92 -11.95 -14.39
C LYS A 53 5.52 -12.53 -14.09
N ALA A 54 5.11 -12.64 -12.83
CA ALA A 54 3.80 -13.15 -12.47
C ALA A 54 2.68 -12.26 -13.02
N GLN A 55 1.55 -12.87 -13.41
CA GLN A 55 0.44 -12.17 -14.04
C GLN A 55 -0.69 -11.84 -13.05
N ARG A 56 -0.79 -12.59 -11.95
CA ARG A 56 -1.87 -12.47 -10.97
C ARG A 56 -1.30 -12.31 -9.56
N PRO A 57 -1.93 -11.50 -8.68
CA PRO A 57 -1.46 -11.31 -7.31
C PRO A 57 -1.35 -12.63 -6.54
N LEU A 58 -2.28 -13.57 -6.75
CA LEU A 58 -2.20 -14.91 -6.16
C LEU A 58 -0.93 -15.67 -6.59
N GLN A 59 -0.47 -15.52 -7.83
CA GLN A 59 0.75 -16.15 -8.32
C GLN A 59 1.99 -15.52 -7.65
N ALA A 60 2.03 -14.19 -7.55
CA ALA A 60 3.08 -13.48 -6.81
C ALA A 60 3.13 -13.92 -5.35
N LYS A 61 1.99 -13.97 -4.65
CA LYS A 61 1.88 -14.45 -3.27
C LYS A 61 2.40 -15.88 -3.11
N LYS A 62 2.04 -16.78 -4.02
CA LYS A 62 2.52 -18.18 -4.02
C LYS A 62 4.05 -18.26 -4.20
N LEU A 63 4.63 -17.41 -5.04
CA LEU A 63 6.08 -17.35 -5.23
C LEU A 63 6.79 -16.74 -4.01
N GLY A 64 6.26 -15.66 -3.44
CA GLY A 64 6.83 -15.03 -2.24
C GLY A 64 6.79 -15.90 -0.98
N ARG A 65 5.86 -16.87 -0.91
CA ARG A 65 5.86 -17.92 0.13
C ARG A 65 6.99 -18.94 -0.02
N LYS A 66 7.63 -19.01 -1.18
CA LYS A 66 8.72 -19.95 -1.51
C LYS A 66 10.09 -19.26 -1.62
N VAL A 67 10.19 -18.01 -1.18
CA VAL A 67 11.48 -17.30 -1.10
C VAL A 67 12.38 -18.03 -0.14
N GLU A 68 13.61 -18.32 -0.57
CA GLU A 68 14.60 -19.04 0.24
C GLU A 68 16.01 -18.50 0.00
N PRO A 69 16.81 -18.25 1.07
CA PRO A 69 16.48 -18.41 2.49
C PRO A 69 15.37 -17.46 2.95
N PHE A 70 14.75 -17.73 4.11
CA PHE A 70 13.76 -16.81 4.68
C PHE A 70 14.05 -16.56 6.17
N ASP A 71 14.33 -15.30 6.48
CA ASP A 71 14.50 -14.81 7.84
C ASP A 71 13.24 -14.04 8.28
N GLN A 72 12.52 -14.63 9.23
CA GLN A 72 11.28 -14.05 9.75
C GLN A 72 11.53 -12.74 10.52
N ALA A 73 12.59 -12.66 11.32
CA ALA A 73 12.89 -11.48 12.12
C ALA A 73 13.29 -10.29 11.22
N LEU A 74 14.10 -10.57 10.19
CA LEU A 74 14.43 -9.58 9.17
C LEU A 74 13.18 -9.13 8.42
N TRP A 75 12.29 -10.06 8.04
CA TRP A 75 11.05 -9.68 7.37
C TRP A 75 10.15 -8.80 8.25
N ASP A 76 9.96 -9.16 9.52
CA ASP A 76 9.11 -8.42 10.45
C ASP A 76 9.65 -7.02 10.74
N ALA A 77 10.98 -6.84 10.75
CA ALA A 77 11.62 -5.53 10.90
C ALA A 77 11.39 -4.59 9.71
N HIS A 78 11.14 -5.12 8.50
CA HIS A 78 11.11 -4.33 7.27
C HIS A 78 9.75 -4.29 6.54
N CYS A 79 8.88 -5.29 6.72
CA CYS A 79 7.71 -5.48 5.86
C CYS A 79 6.72 -4.31 5.88
N ASP A 80 6.55 -3.70 7.06
CA ASP A 80 5.61 -2.59 7.26
C ASP A 80 6.07 -1.33 6.54
N LYS A 81 7.38 -1.06 6.56
CA LYS A 81 7.98 0.09 5.85
C LYS A 81 8.01 -0.15 4.35
N ILE A 82 8.36 -1.37 3.93
CA ILE A 82 8.32 -1.77 2.51
C ILE A 82 6.92 -1.58 1.94
N MET A 83 5.87 -2.07 2.62
CA MET A 83 4.49 -1.90 2.14
C MET A 83 4.10 -0.42 2.06
N GLU A 84 4.45 0.38 3.07
CA GLU A 84 4.19 1.82 3.05
C GLU A 84 4.85 2.51 1.84
N ASP A 85 6.12 2.22 1.54
CA ASP A 85 6.82 2.78 0.39
C ASP A 85 6.20 2.35 -0.94
N ILE A 86 5.74 1.10 -1.03
CA ILE A 86 5.01 0.57 -2.19
C ILE A 86 3.68 1.31 -2.38
N LEU A 87 2.92 1.53 -1.30
CA LEU A 87 1.65 2.23 -1.36
C LEU A 87 1.82 3.70 -1.72
N VAL A 88 2.83 4.39 -1.18
CA VAL A 88 3.18 5.75 -1.62
C VAL A 88 3.44 5.75 -3.12
N ALA A 89 4.29 4.86 -3.64
CA ALA A 89 4.56 4.80 -5.07
C ALA A 89 3.30 4.50 -5.91
N LYS A 90 2.45 3.57 -5.47
CA LYS A 90 1.17 3.23 -6.11
C LYS A 90 0.27 4.46 -6.22
N PHE A 91 0.10 5.20 -5.12
CA PHE A 91 -0.82 6.33 -5.06
C PHE A 91 -0.22 7.64 -5.61
N THR A 92 1.11 7.79 -5.68
CA THR A 92 1.75 8.91 -6.41
C THR A 92 1.74 8.70 -7.92
N PHE A 93 1.62 7.46 -8.41
CA PHE A 93 1.83 7.14 -9.82
C PHE A 93 0.86 7.82 -10.80
N SER A 94 -0.36 8.15 -10.37
CA SER A 94 -1.28 8.96 -11.16
C SER A 94 -2.05 9.94 -10.28
N GLN A 95 -2.41 11.09 -10.85
CA GLN A 95 -3.20 12.12 -10.17
C GLN A 95 -4.49 11.55 -9.56
N ARG A 96 -5.24 10.74 -10.33
CA ARG A 96 -6.47 10.10 -9.86
C ARG A 96 -6.26 9.24 -8.61
N MET A 97 -5.18 8.46 -8.56
CA MET A 97 -4.88 7.62 -7.39
C MET A 97 -4.49 8.50 -6.19
N ARG A 98 -3.69 9.54 -6.43
CA ARG A 98 -3.28 10.49 -5.40
C ARG A 98 -4.49 11.16 -4.75
N GLU A 99 -5.35 11.75 -5.57
CA GLU A 99 -6.59 12.40 -5.15
C GLU A 99 -7.51 11.45 -4.39
N TYR A 100 -7.62 10.20 -4.86
CA TYR A 100 -8.41 9.19 -4.16
C TYR A 100 -7.92 8.98 -2.72
N LEU A 101 -6.62 8.68 -2.52
CA LEU A 101 -6.11 8.40 -1.18
C LEU A 101 -6.19 9.63 -0.26
N LEU A 102 -5.96 10.82 -0.80
CA LEU A 102 -6.05 12.09 -0.04
C LEU A 102 -7.49 12.52 0.22
N GLY A 103 -8.45 12.07 -0.59
CA GLY A 103 -9.89 12.31 -0.39
C GLY A 103 -10.48 11.53 0.77
N GLU A 104 -9.89 10.39 1.12
CA GLU A 104 -10.33 9.57 2.25
C GLU A 104 -10.05 10.26 3.59
N ARG A 105 -11.01 10.18 4.51
CA ARG A 105 -10.97 10.92 5.80
C ARG A 105 -10.78 9.99 7.01
N GLY A 106 -11.27 8.75 6.94
CA GLY A 106 -11.19 7.80 8.05
C GLY A 106 -9.93 6.91 8.02
N PRO A 107 -9.71 6.13 9.08
CA PRO A 107 -8.73 5.04 9.07
C PRO A 107 -9.15 3.93 8.10
N PHE A 108 -8.16 3.23 7.56
CA PHE A 108 -8.36 2.10 6.65
C PHE A 108 -8.34 0.77 7.38
N TYR A 109 -9.23 -0.16 6.99
CA TYR A 109 -9.27 -1.52 7.53
C TYR A 109 -9.47 -2.55 6.42
N GLU A 110 -8.46 -3.40 6.20
CA GLU A 110 -8.56 -4.53 5.26
C GLU A 110 -9.42 -5.63 5.92
N ALA A 111 -10.69 -5.67 5.55
CA ALA A 111 -11.71 -6.58 6.08
C ALA A 111 -11.66 -7.95 5.41
N SER A 112 -10.50 -8.61 5.54
CA SER A 112 -10.30 -10.00 5.12
C SER A 112 -10.64 -10.97 6.25
N PRO A 113 -11.64 -11.86 6.09
CA PRO A 113 -12.00 -12.86 7.11
C PRO A 113 -10.90 -13.91 7.38
N LYS A 114 -9.93 -14.04 6.47
CA LYS A 114 -8.91 -15.10 6.50
C LYS A 114 -7.50 -14.57 6.81
N ASP A 115 -7.32 -13.25 6.90
CA ASP A 115 -6.01 -12.64 7.14
C ASP A 115 -6.08 -11.78 8.40
N LYS A 116 -5.39 -12.25 9.45
CA LYS A 116 -5.30 -11.56 10.74
C LYS A 116 -4.03 -10.73 10.91
N ILE A 117 -3.12 -10.78 9.93
CA ILE A 117 -1.86 -10.02 9.98
C ILE A 117 -2.03 -8.75 9.16
N TRP A 118 -2.36 -8.90 7.88
CA TRP A 118 -2.57 -7.77 6.99
C TRP A 118 -3.98 -7.20 7.10
N GLY A 119 -4.96 -8.02 7.46
CA GLY A 119 -6.35 -7.64 7.66
C GLY A 119 -6.83 -7.67 9.11
N ILE A 120 -8.12 -7.38 9.30
CA ILE A 120 -8.80 -7.37 10.61
C ILE A 120 -9.41 -8.73 11.00
N GLY A 121 -9.44 -9.72 10.11
CA GLY A 121 -9.91 -11.06 10.44
C GLY A 121 -11.43 -11.26 10.42
N ILE A 122 -12.20 -10.27 9.95
CA ILE A 122 -13.66 -10.33 9.75
C ILE A 122 -14.02 -9.71 8.38
N SER A 123 -15.24 -9.93 7.91
CA SER A 123 -15.73 -9.37 6.64
C SER A 123 -16.06 -7.88 6.74
N VAL A 124 -16.27 -7.24 5.59
CA VAL A 124 -16.72 -5.82 5.52
C VAL A 124 -18.07 -5.69 6.23
N GLU A 125 -19.00 -6.59 5.93
CA GLU A 125 -20.36 -6.60 6.47
C GLU A 125 -20.36 -6.75 8.01
N GLU A 126 -19.53 -7.65 8.54
CA GLU A 126 -19.37 -7.83 9.99
C GLU A 126 -18.78 -6.58 10.65
N ALA A 127 -17.77 -5.96 10.02
CA ALA A 127 -17.12 -4.77 10.55
C ALA A 127 -18.05 -3.54 10.53
N GLU A 128 -18.83 -3.37 9.46
CA GLU A 128 -19.84 -2.31 9.34
C GLU A 128 -21.00 -2.51 10.34
N ALA A 129 -21.33 -3.76 10.68
CA ALA A 129 -22.27 -4.09 11.75
C ALA A 129 -21.69 -3.89 13.17
N GLY A 130 -20.43 -3.46 13.29
CA GLY A 130 -19.77 -3.21 14.58
C GLY A 130 -19.24 -4.45 15.28
N ALA A 131 -19.06 -5.57 14.56
CA ALA A 131 -18.47 -6.76 15.16
C ALA A 131 -17.02 -6.49 15.61
N PRO A 132 -16.62 -6.99 16.78
CA PRO A 132 -15.24 -6.86 17.23
C PRO A 132 -14.31 -7.65 16.30
N HIS A 133 -13.14 -7.08 16.02
CA HIS A 133 -12.13 -7.70 15.19
C HIS A 133 -10.83 -7.94 15.96
N ASN A 134 -10.05 -8.94 15.57
CA ASN A 134 -8.82 -9.34 16.27
C ASN A 134 -7.57 -9.45 15.37
N GLY A 135 -7.65 -8.94 14.14
CA GLY A 135 -6.50 -8.83 13.25
C GLY A 135 -5.68 -7.57 13.47
N GLU A 136 -4.40 -7.61 13.10
CA GLU A 136 -3.42 -6.54 13.26
C GLU A 136 -3.62 -5.38 12.28
N ASN A 137 -4.34 -5.59 11.18
CA ASN A 137 -4.62 -4.59 10.15
C ASN A 137 -3.36 -3.88 9.60
N LYS A 138 -2.28 -4.62 9.33
CA LYS A 138 -1.04 -4.01 8.82
C LYS A 138 -1.24 -3.24 7.50
N LEU A 139 -2.13 -3.69 6.62
CA LEU A 139 -2.38 -3.00 5.34
C LEU A 139 -3.08 -1.66 5.56
N GLY A 140 -4.12 -1.64 6.40
CA GLY A 140 -4.84 -0.40 6.74
C GLY A 140 -3.91 0.63 7.38
N LYS A 141 -3.10 0.21 8.36
CA LYS A 141 -2.08 1.08 8.98
C LYS A 141 -1.05 1.59 7.96
N ALA A 142 -0.65 0.77 6.98
CA ALA A 142 0.28 1.18 5.94
C ALA A 142 -0.36 2.21 4.97
N LEU A 143 -1.64 2.09 4.66
CA LEU A 143 -2.40 3.09 3.90
C LEU A 143 -2.48 4.42 4.63
N ASP A 144 -2.74 4.40 5.94
CA ASP A 144 -2.77 5.60 6.78
C ASP A 144 -1.42 6.33 6.78
N ARG A 145 -0.33 5.59 6.95
CA ARG A 145 1.04 6.15 6.87
C ARG A 145 1.37 6.66 5.46
N ALA A 146 0.94 5.95 4.42
CA ALA A 146 1.13 6.40 3.03
C ALA A 146 0.36 7.70 2.75
N ARG A 147 -0.89 7.83 3.22
CA ARG A 147 -1.68 9.06 3.14
C ARG A 147 -1.00 10.23 3.84
N ALA A 148 -0.52 10.04 5.06
CA ALA A 148 0.21 11.06 5.80
C ALA A 148 1.49 11.52 5.07
N ARG A 149 2.23 10.58 4.47
CA ARG A 149 3.41 10.90 3.67
C ARG A 149 3.08 11.64 2.38
N LEU A 150 1.99 11.27 1.69
CA LEU A 150 1.54 11.96 0.49
C LEU A 150 1.16 13.42 0.77
N LEU A 151 0.48 13.70 1.89
CA LEU A 151 0.17 15.07 2.30
C LEU A 151 1.45 15.91 2.46
N THR A 152 2.49 15.32 3.05
CA THR A 152 3.79 16.00 3.20
C THR A 152 4.48 16.21 1.85
N ILE A 153 4.37 15.26 0.91
CA ILE A 153 4.93 15.38 -0.44
C ILE A 153 4.23 16.50 -1.19
N VAL A 154 2.89 16.54 -1.19
CA VAL A 154 2.10 17.56 -1.89
C VAL A 154 2.39 18.95 -1.33
N ALA A 155 2.40 19.12 -0.01
CA ALA A 155 2.73 20.40 0.60
C ALA A 155 4.14 20.91 0.20
N ARG A 156 5.11 19.99 0.07
CA ARG A 156 6.46 20.35 -0.42
C ARG A 156 6.47 20.68 -1.91
N GLU A 157 5.73 19.94 -2.73
CA GLU A 157 5.57 20.24 -4.15
C GLU A 157 4.97 21.64 -4.34
N GLU A 158 3.92 21.99 -3.60
CA GLU A 158 3.28 23.31 -3.60
C GLU A 158 4.25 24.42 -3.17
N GLN A 159 5.00 24.22 -2.08
CA GLN A 159 6.03 25.17 -1.63
C GLN A 159 7.10 25.41 -2.70
N VAL A 160 7.54 24.35 -3.40
CA VAL A 160 8.49 24.48 -4.51
C VAL A 160 7.86 25.23 -5.67
N MET A 161 6.63 24.89 -6.06
CA MET A 161 5.91 25.57 -7.14
C MET A 161 5.71 27.07 -6.85
N GLN A 162 5.44 27.43 -5.60
CA GLN A 162 5.36 28.82 -5.14
C GLN A 162 6.73 29.51 -5.22
N ALA A 163 7.79 28.86 -4.74
CA ALA A 163 9.14 29.41 -4.75
C ALA A 163 9.68 29.69 -6.16
N ILE A 164 9.27 28.90 -7.17
CA ILE A 164 9.65 29.11 -8.57
C ILE A 164 8.64 29.95 -9.37
N GLY A 165 7.60 30.49 -8.72
CA GLY A 165 6.60 31.37 -9.35
C GLY A 165 5.62 30.68 -10.30
N VAL A 166 5.45 29.35 -10.18
CA VAL A 166 4.53 28.55 -11.01
C VAL A 166 3.16 28.39 -10.33
N LEU A 167 3.06 28.62 -9.02
CA LEU A 167 1.81 28.61 -8.26
C LEU A 167 1.73 29.86 -7.39
N GLU A 168 0.61 30.58 -7.46
CA GLU A 168 0.36 31.70 -6.54
C GLU A 168 -0.03 31.15 -5.14
N PRO A 169 0.39 31.80 -4.04
CA PRO A 169 -0.06 31.41 -2.71
C PRO A 169 -1.58 31.61 -2.59
N GLU A 170 -2.28 30.62 -2.02
CA GLU A 170 -3.70 30.79 -1.71
C GLU A 170 -3.87 32.00 -0.76
N ALA A 171 -4.77 32.91 -1.12
CA ALA A 171 -5.14 34.01 -0.26
C ALA A 171 -5.73 33.45 1.05
N PRO A 172 -5.38 34.02 2.22
CA PRO A 172 -5.92 33.54 3.49
C PRO A 172 -7.45 33.56 3.44
N GLN A 173 -8.08 32.41 3.72
CA GLN A 173 -9.53 32.34 3.88
C GLN A 173 -9.93 33.21 5.07
N ALA A 174 -10.79 34.19 4.81
CA ALA A 174 -11.26 35.21 5.76
C ALA A 174 -12.10 34.60 6.89
#